data_AF-A0A5K1K185-F1
#
_entry.id   AF-A0A5K1K185-F1
#
_cell.length_a   1.000
_cell.length_b   1.000
_cell.length_c   1.000
_cell.angle_alpha   90.00
_cell.angle_beta   90.00
_cell.angle_gamma   90.00
#
_symmetry.space_group_name_H-M   'P 1'
#
loop_
_entity.id
_entity.type
_entity.pdbx_description
1 polymer ?
#
loop_
_entity_poly.entity_id
_entity_poly.type
_entity_poly.pdbx_seq_one_letter_code
_entity_poly.pdbx_strand_id
1 'polypeptide(L)'
;MRDDDSMLSGSGMDVDEEGSEIFERGLRTDTVFSRSKEMTVSFYAQLPVEVRQALRNADFFNEGYTGDIDPITGFAVVASLNTCYVWKYSQALTGTPTCYIFSCPMHPFPPPMSTPFHALVPYGPQREPGLIISSTIGQVRFWDSIGMGLAGGDNYSLSNLDLKEGECVTSLIRADAQTFIISSSAGRLFRLAVTSSGGKYHLSHHAFSRPSSSLSLTRLLPGFWSAQELQAQPGNINAVAACNLARGATGRLVWALVDTRLQQWNMSIEGWEELLMEEDIGEQTREALWNQLPQCTQRRRRARFRTAGLEDARR
;
A
#
# COMPACT_ATOMS: atom_id res chain seq x y z
N MET A 1 2.70 37.80 -75.16
CA MET A 1 3.90 38.63 -74.90
C MET A 1 3.52 39.58 -73.78
N ARG A 2 4.06 39.52 -72.56
CA ARG A 2 5.21 38.82 -71.99
C ARG A 2 4.89 38.51 -70.52
N ASP A 3 5.53 37.46 -70.04
CA ASP A 3 5.57 36.98 -68.66
C ASP A 3 6.14 38.03 -67.69
N ASP A 4 5.74 37.95 -66.42
CA ASP A 4 6.70 37.97 -65.30
C ASP A 4 6.01 37.48 -64.01
N ASP A 5 6.40 36.26 -63.63
CA ASP A 5 6.26 35.67 -62.31
C ASP A 5 7.18 36.41 -61.31
N SER A 6 6.70 36.65 -60.08
CA SER A 6 7.62 36.80 -58.93
C SER A 6 6.95 36.51 -57.58
N MET A 7 7.24 35.29 -57.10
CA MET A 7 7.79 34.95 -55.78
C MET A 7 7.03 35.42 -54.52
N LEU A 8 6.20 34.50 -54.00
CA LEU A 8 5.81 34.43 -52.60
C LEU A 8 6.98 33.85 -51.77
N SER A 9 7.53 34.63 -50.83
CA SER A 9 8.42 34.13 -49.78
C SER A 9 7.69 34.17 -48.43
N GLY A 10 7.00 33.09 -48.10
CA GLY A 10 6.60 32.78 -46.72
C GLY A 10 7.57 31.75 -46.18
N SER A 11 8.49 32.15 -45.30
CA SER A 11 9.37 31.22 -44.60
C SER A 11 8.58 30.52 -43.49
N GLY A 12 8.04 29.33 -43.80
CA GLY A 12 7.67 28.36 -42.77
C GLY A 12 8.96 27.73 -42.24
N MET A 13 9.22 27.90 -40.94
CA MET A 13 10.21 27.10 -40.24
C MET A 13 9.59 25.72 -39.98
N ASP A 14 9.94 24.74 -40.81
CA ASP A 14 9.75 23.33 -40.46
C ASP A 14 10.85 22.97 -39.45
N VAL A 15 10.44 22.75 -38.21
CA VAL A 15 11.29 22.18 -37.15
C VAL A 15 11.00 20.68 -37.17
N ASP A 16 11.94 19.90 -37.70
CA ASP A 16 11.87 18.45 -37.72
C ASP A 16 11.84 17.90 -36.29
N GLU A 17 10.65 17.50 -35.83
CA GLU A 17 10.44 16.80 -34.56
C GLU A 17 10.55 15.27 -34.74
N GLU A 18 11.64 14.79 -35.37
CA GLU A 18 11.87 13.36 -35.67
C GLU A 18 12.26 12.50 -34.44
N GLY A 19 12.14 13.03 -33.22
CA GLY A 19 12.47 12.33 -31.97
C GLY A 19 11.30 11.72 -31.21
N SER A 20 10.06 12.09 -31.51
CA SER A 20 8.88 11.83 -30.65
C SER A 20 7.93 10.75 -31.17
N GLU A 21 7.97 10.44 -32.48
CA GLU A 21 6.86 9.73 -33.14
C GLU A 21 6.79 8.21 -32.90
N ILE A 22 7.83 7.60 -32.30
CA ILE A 22 7.86 6.14 -32.09
C ILE A 22 6.93 5.73 -30.92
N PHE A 23 6.62 6.63 -29.98
CA PHE A 23 5.79 6.29 -28.81
C PHE A 23 4.31 6.66 -28.93
N GLU A 24 3.90 7.41 -29.96
CA GLU A 24 2.48 7.77 -30.16
C GLU A 24 1.68 6.74 -30.98
N ARG A 25 2.34 5.77 -31.63
CA ARG A 25 1.65 4.56 -32.09
C ARG A 25 1.29 3.71 -30.87
N GLY A 26 0.13 3.99 -30.29
CA GLY A 26 -0.40 3.30 -29.13
C GLY A 26 -0.19 1.78 -29.22
N LEU A 27 0.48 1.23 -28.20
CA LEU A 27 0.66 -0.21 -28.05
C LEU A 27 -0.71 -0.88 -28.14
N ARG A 28 -0.85 -1.86 -29.04
CA ARG A 28 -2.08 -2.63 -29.17
C ARG A 28 -2.24 -3.50 -27.93
N THR A 29 -3.47 -3.70 -27.46
CA THR A 29 -3.83 -4.56 -26.31
C THR A 29 -3.30 -6.00 -26.41
N ASP A 30 -2.89 -6.45 -27.59
CA ASP A 30 -2.34 -7.79 -27.82
C ASP A 30 -0.81 -7.84 -27.88
N THR A 31 -0.14 -6.74 -27.51
CA THR A 31 1.32 -6.67 -27.58
C THR A 31 1.93 -7.57 -26.51
N VAL A 32 2.58 -8.64 -26.92
CA VAL A 32 3.29 -9.56 -26.03
C VAL A 32 4.75 -9.11 -25.92
N PHE A 33 5.19 -8.79 -24.71
CA PHE A 33 6.58 -8.41 -24.42
C PHE A 33 7.46 -9.64 -24.19
N SER A 34 6.91 -10.66 -23.53
CA SER A 34 7.63 -11.92 -23.25
C SER A 34 6.65 -13.07 -23.13
N ARG A 35 7.05 -14.26 -23.59
CA ARG A 35 6.26 -15.49 -23.49
C ARG A 35 7.16 -16.69 -23.27
N SER A 36 6.95 -17.41 -22.17
CA SER A 36 7.47 -18.75 -21.91
C SER A 36 6.32 -19.77 -21.85
N LYS A 37 6.61 -21.03 -21.53
CA LYS A 37 5.58 -22.05 -21.29
C LYS A 37 4.80 -21.78 -19.99
N GLU A 38 5.45 -21.11 -19.04
CA GLU A 38 4.97 -20.87 -17.68
C GLU A 38 4.37 -19.47 -17.50
N MET A 39 4.79 -18.47 -18.30
CA MET A 39 4.40 -17.07 -18.10
C MET A 39 4.28 -16.32 -19.42
N THR A 40 3.27 -15.44 -19.53
CA THR A 40 3.16 -14.45 -20.60
C THR A 40 3.09 -13.07 -19.99
N VAL A 41 3.91 -12.16 -20.49
CA VAL A 41 3.90 -10.73 -20.15
C VAL A 41 3.42 -9.99 -21.39
N SER A 42 2.26 -9.36 -21.29
CA SER A 42 1.67 -8.58 -22.37
C SER A 42 1.23 -7.21 -21.87
N PHE A 43 1.13 -6.29 -22.82
CA PHE A 43 0.49 -5.01 -22.61
C PHE A 43 -0.98 -5.24 -22.26
N TYR A 44 -1.45 -4.62 -21.18
CA TYR A 44 -2.84 -4.73 -20.77
C TYR A 44 -3.65 -3.53 -21.24
N ALA A 45 -3.33 -2.33 -20.76
CA ALA A 45 -4.03 -1.12 -21.15
C ALA A 45 -3.19 0.14 -20.93
N GLN A 46 -3.60 1.24 -21.57
CA GLN A 46 -2.92 2.53 -21.45
C GLN A 46 -3.23 3.20 -20.11
N LEU A 47 -2.26 3.93 -19.57
CA LEU A 47 -2.45 4.79 -18.41
C LEU A 47 -3.25 6.06 -18.80
N PRO A 48 -4.08 6.59 -17.88
CA PRO A 48 -4.66 7.92 -18.04
C PRO A 48 -3.58 8.97 -18.34
N VAL A 49 -3.94 10.02 -19.08
CA VAL A 49 -2.97 11.04 -19.52
C VAL A 49 -2.34 11.75 -18.32
N GLU A 50 -3.12 11.96 -17.27
CA GLU A 50 -2.71 12.61 -16.02
C GLU A 50 -1.62 11.79 -15.33
N VAL A 51 -1.81 10.47 -15.23
CA VAL A 51 -0.82 9.55 -14.65
C VAL A 51 0.44 9.50 -15.49
N ARG A 52 0.30 9.44 -16.82
CA ARG A 52 1.44 9.43 -17.75
C ARG A 52 2.26 10.70 -17.65
N GLN A 53 1.60 11.86 -17.57
CA GLN A 53 2.24 13.16 -17.42
C GLN A 53 2.94 13.27 -16.07
N ALA A 54 2.31 12.81 -14.98
CA ALA A 54 2.92 12.78 -13.66
C ALA A 54 4.20 11.93 -13.65
N LEU A 55 4.15 10.70 -14.19
CA LEU A 55 5.31 9.81 -14.24
C LEU A 55 6.41 10.29 -15.20
N ARG A 56 6.06 10.97 -16.30
CA ARG A 56 7.05 11.54 -17.24
C ARG A 56 7.85 12.68 -16.60
N ASN A 57 7.22 13.43 -15.69
CA ASN A 57 7.83 14.58 -15.02
C ASN A 57 8.41 14.23 -13.63
N ALA A 58 8.27 12.98 -13.19
CA ALA A 58 8.71 12.54 -11.87
C ALA A 58 10.24 12.47 -11.76
N ASP A 59 10.77 12.95 -10.64
CA ASP A 59 12.15 12.69 -10.24
C ASP A 59 12.21 11.45 -9.34
N PHE A 60 12.36 10.27 -9.95
CA PHE A 60 12.37 8.99 -9.23
C PHE A 60 13.54 8.81 -8.25
N PHE A 61 14.51 9.73 -8.19
CA PHE A 61 15.55 9.72 -7.16
C PHE A 61 15.09 10.33 -5.84
N ASN A 62 14.14 11.27 -5.90
CA ASN A 62 13.66 12.04 -4.74
C ASN A 62 12.17 11.82 -4.44
N GLU A 63 11.40 11.40 -5.44
CA GLU A 63 9.96 11.17 -5.34
C GLU A 63 9.62 9.68 -5.34
N GLY A 64 8.96 9.24 -4.26
CA GLY A 64 8.38 7.92 -4.17
C GLY A 64 7.02 7.87 -4.87
N TYR A 65 6.76 6.77 -5.56
CA TYR A 65 5.44 6.41 -6.08
C TYR A 65 5.09 5.00 -5.62
N THR A 66 3.83 4.80 -5.24
CA THR A 66 3.24 3.48 -5.04
C THR A 66 2.12 3.29 -6.03
N GLY A 67 1.77 2.04 -6.30
CA GLY A 67 0.59 1.72 -7.06
C GLY A 67 0.05 0.36 -6.69
N ASP A 68 -1.25 0.20 -6.92
CA ASP A 68 -1.97 -1.05 -6.68
C ASP A 68 -3.04 -1.25 -7.76
N ILE A 69 -3.38 -2.50 -8.00
CA ILE A 69 -4.50 -2.91 -8.83
C ILE A 69 -5.44 -3.67 -7.93
N ASP A 70 -6.65 -3.18 -7.76
CA ASP A 70 -7.67 -3.83 -6.95
C ASP A 70 -8.68 -4.58 -7.84
N PRO A 71 -8.55 -5.91 -7.97
CA PRO A 71 -9.44 -6.68 -8.83
C PRO A 71 -10.87 -6.77 -8.29
N ILE A 72 -11.07 -6.53 -6.99
CA ILE A 72 -12.40 -6.59 -6.37
C ILE A 72 -13.24 -5.41 -6.82
N THR A 73 -12.65 -4.21 -6.91
CA THR A 73 -13.33 -3.00 -7.39
C THR A 73 -13.18 -2.79 -8.89
N GLY A 74 -12.14 -3.35 -9.51
CA GLY A 74 -11.80 -3.13 -10.92
C GLY A 74 -11.09 -1.80 -11.17
N PHE A 75 -10.54 -1.18 -10.12
CA PHE A 75 -9.82 0.08 -10.17
C PHE A 75 -8.34 -0.11 -9.87
N ALA A 76 -7.52 0.78 -10.43
CA ALA A 76 -6.11 0.88 -10.17
C ALA A 76 -5.83 2.23 -9.51
N VAL A 77 -4.76 2.25 -8.72
CA VAL A 77 -4.32 3.41 -7.96
C VAL A 77 -2.83 3.64 -8.22
N VAL A 78 -2.44 4.90 -8.37
CA VAL A 78 -1.04 5.34 -8.26
C VAL A 78 -1.01 6.53 -7.32
N ALA A 79 -0.12 6.53 -6.34
CA ALA A 79 0.00 7.61 -5.38
C ALA A 79 1.44 8.05 -5.21
N SER A 80 1.65 9.36 -5.27
CA SER A 80 2.83 10.04 -4.75
C SER A 80 2.54 10.58 -3.36
N LEU A 81 3.54 11.23 -2.75
CA LEU A 81 3.38 11.91 -1.47
C LEU A 81 2.19 12.88 -1.42
N ASN A 82 1.91 13.58 -2.53
CA ASN A 82 0.94 14.67 -2.58
C ASN A 82 -0.35 14.33 -3.32
N THR A 83 -0.28 13.41 -4.28
CA THR A 83 -1.39 13.16 -5.20
C THR A 83 -1.64 11.66 -5.36
N CYS A 84 -2.91 11.28 -5.28
CA CYS A 84 -3.39 9.93 -5.56
C CYS A 84 -4.30 9.96 -6.78
N TYR A 85 -3.98 9.13 -7.76
CA TYR A 85 -4.72 8.95 -9.01
C TYR A 85 -5.43 7.60 -8.95
N VAL A 86 -6.72 7.59 -9.26
CA VAL A 86 -7.53 6.37 -9.32
C VAL A 86 -8.20 6.31 -10.68
N TRP A 87 -8.27 5.13 -11.30
CA TRP A 87 -8.99 4.94 -12.55
C TRP A 87 -9.46 3.50 -12.71
N LYS A 88 -10.49 3.30 -13.53
CA LYS A 88 -10.99 1.95 -13.85
C LYS A 88 -10.07 1.30 -14.88
N TYR A 89 -9.19 0.39 -14.45
CA TYR A 89 -8.21 -0.21 -15.36
C TYR A 89 -8.86 -1.09 -16.43
N SER A 90 -10.04 -1.65 -16.17
CA SER A 90 -10.78 -2.44 -17.16
C SER A 90 -11.41 -1.60 -18.28
N GLN A 91 -11.67 -0.31 -18.04
CA GLN A 91 -12.26 0.60 -19.03
C GLN A 91 -11.24 1.08 -20.06
N ALA A 92 -9.95 0.99 -19.73
CA ALA A 92 -8.86 1.39 -20.61
C ALA A 92 -8.72 0.52 -21.88
N LEU A 93 -9.55 -0.53 -22.02
CA LEU A 93 -9.68 -1.33 -23.24
C LEU A 93 -10.66 -0.73 -24.27
N THR A 94 -11.57 0.16 -23.85
CA THR A 94 -12.65 0.70 -24.71
C THR A 94 -12.54 2.21 -24.97
N GLY A 95 -11.56 2.90 -24.37
CA GLY A 95 -11.36 4.34 -24.52
C GLY A 95 -10.39 4.89 -23.47
N THR A 96 -10.24 6.22 -23.42
CA THR A 96 -9.45 6.90 -22.38
C THR A 96 -10.15 6.74 -21.03
N PRO A 97 -9.51 6.10 -20.02
CA PRO A 97 -10.12 5.94 -18.71
C PRO A 97 -10.24 7.30 -17.99
N THR A 98 -11.36 7.51 -17.30
CA THR A 98 -11.53 8.65 -16.40
C THR A 98 -10.56 8.54 -15.23
N CYS A 99 -9.77 9.60 -15.00
CA CYS A 99 -8.85 9.70 -13.87
C CYS A 99 -9.47 10.54 -12.74
N TYR A 100 -9.58 9.95 -11.55
CA TYR A 100 -10.02 10.61 -10.33
C TYR A 100 -8.77 11.02 -9.54
N ILE A 101 -8.69 12.29 -9.14
CA ILE A 101 -7.49 12.86 -8.53
C ILE A 101 -7.81 13.32 -7.11
N PHE A 102 -6.95 12.93 -6.16
CA PHE A 102 -7.11 13.25 -4.74
C PHE A 102 -5.82 13.80 -4.16
N SER A 103 -5.96 14.74 -3.23
CA SER A 103 -4.83 15.19 -2.42
C SER A 103 -4.57 14.21 -1.28
N CYS A 104 -3.32 13.76 -1.17
CA CYS A 104 -2.87 12.91 -0.09
C CYS A 104 -2.82 13.70 1.25
N PRO A 105 -2.96 13.02 2.40
CA PRO A 105 -2.81 13.66 3.71
C PRO A 105 -1.41 14.27 3.87
N MET A 106 -1.33 15.49 4.39
CA MET A 106 -0.07 16.24 4.42
C MET A 106 0.88 15.64 5.47
N HIS A 107 2.15 15.49 5.07
CA HIS A 107 3.24 15.15 5.96
C HIS A 107 4.29 16.26 5.89
N PRO A 108 4.42 17.14 6.91
CA PRO A 108 5.28 18.32 6.81
C PRO A 108 6.76 18.04 6.53
N PHE A 109 7.30 16.94 7.06
CA PHE A 109 8.73 16.60 6.96
C PHE A 109 8.94 15.13 6.52
N PRO A 110 8.48 14.76 5.32
CA PRO A 110 8.43 13.37 4.88
C PRO A 110 9.85 12.82 4.71
N PRO A 111 10.09 11.56 5.13
CA PRO A 111 11.30 10.87 4.73
C PRO A 111 11.42 10.86 3.20
N PRO A 112 12.64 10.86 2.64
CA PRO A 112 12.85 10.67 1.21
C PRO A 112 12.12 9.42 0.71
N MET A 113 11.55 9.48 -0.49
CA MET A 113 10.78 8.37 -1.09
C MET A 113 9.54 7.92 -0.29
N SER A 114 9.09 8.68 0.71
CA SER A 114 7.87 8.38 1.44
C SER A 114 6.65 8.47 0.52
N THR A 115 5.75 7.50 0.68
CA THR A 115 4.50 7.43 -0.07
C THR A 115 3.35 7.18 0.90
N PRO A 116 2.13 7.62 0.55
CA PRO A 116 0.97 7.31 1.35
C PRO A 116 0.57 5.85 1.15
N PHE A 117 -0.13 5.31 2.14
CA PHE A 117 -0.82 4.05 2.02
C PHE A 117 -2.23 4.29 1.50
N HIS A 118 -2.73 3.42 0.64
CA HIS A 118 -4.04 3.58 0.02
C HIS A 118 -4.79 2.25 -0.02
N ALA A 119 -6.11 2.32 0.07
CA ALA A 119 -6.99 1.17 -0.10
C ALA A 119 -8.35 1.59 -0.67
N LEU A 120 -8.88 0.78 -1.58
CA LEU A 120 -10.20 0.97 -2.16
C LEU A 120 -11.27 0.20 -1.37
N VAL A 121 -12.39 0.88 -1.12
CA VAL A 121 -13.54 0.35 -0.36
C VAL A 121 -14.61 -0.14 -1.32
N PRO A 122 -14.86 -1.45 -1.42
CA PRO A 122 -15.86 -1.98 -2.35
C PRO A 122 -17.27 -1.82 -1.80
N TYR A 123 -18.18 -1.26 -2.61
CA TYR A 123 -19.62 -1.18 -2.32
C TYR A 123 -20.49 -2.05 -3.24
N GLY A 124 -19.86 -2.82 -4.13
CA GLY A 124 -20.52 -3.62 -5.16
C GLY A 124 -20.48 -2.94 -6.55
N PRO A 125 -20.96 -3.63 -7.59
CA PRO A 125 -20.71 -3.24 -8.99
C PRO A 125 -21.49 -2.01 -9.45
N GLN A 126 -22.54 -1.60 -8.73
CA GLN A 126 -23.42 -0.49 -9.11
C GLN A 126 -22.97 0.86 -8.53
N ARG A 127 -21.97 0.87 -7.66
CA ARG A 127 -21.49 2.07 -6.99
C ARG A 127 -19.97 2.15 -7.13
N GLU A 128 -19.48 3.35 -7.39
CA GLU A 128 -18.05 3.63 -7.36
C GLU A 128 -17.46 3.29 -5.99
N PRO A 129 -16.23 2.75 -5.92
CA PRO A 129 -15.61 2.43 -4.65
C PRO A 129 -15.33 3.69 -3.82
N GLY A 130 -15.15 3.50 -2.52
CA GLY A 130 -14.58 4.53 -1.65
C GLY A 130 -13.06 4.47 -1.68
N LEU A 131 -12.42 5.46 -1.06
CA LEU A 131 -10.96 5.54 -1.00
C LEU A 131 -10.50 5.90 0.41
N ILE A 132 -9.57 5.13 0.94
CA ILE A 132 -8.84 5.43 2.17
C ILE A 132 -7.40 5.78 1.77
N ILE A 133 -6.90 6.90 2.26
CA ILE A 133 -5.47 7.27 2.15
C ILE A 133 -4.94 7.58 3.55
N SER A 134 -3.82 6.96 3.92
CA SER A 134 -3.10 7.23 5.16
C SER A 134 -1.71 7.78 4.86
N SER A 135 -1.31 8.85 5.54
CA SER A 135 0.10 9.24 5.60
C SER A 135 0.88 8.32 6.54
N THR A 136 2.21 8.42 6.48
CA THR A 136 3.13 7.73 7.39
C THR A 136 3.02 8.20 8.84
N ILE A 137 2.47 9.40 9.11
CA ILE A 137 2.21 9.92 10.47
C ILE A 137 0.81 9.60 10.98
N GLY A 138 0.07 8.72 10.30
CA GLY A 138 -1.24 8.27 10.77
C GLY A 138 -2.38 9.26 10.54
N GLN A 139 -2.20 10.26 9.69
CA GLN A 139 -3.34 11.06 9.20
C GLN A 139 -4.07 10.26 8.13
N VAL A 140 -5.36 9.97 8.35
CA VAL A 140 -6.19 9.15 7.47
C VAL A 140 -7.31 10.00 6.88
N ARG A 141 -7.40 10.03 5.56
CA ARG A 141 -8.51 10.62 4.81
C ARG A 141 -9.36 9.51 4.20
N PHE A 142 -10.68 9.70 4.23
CA PHE A 142 -11.63 8.78 3.64
C PHE A 142 -12.65 9.52 2.78
N TRP A 143 -12.80 9.04 1.55
CA TRP A 143 -13.85 9.42 0.60
C TRP A 143 -14.85 8.29 0.48
N ASP A 144 -16.12 8.61 0.65
CA ASP A 144 -17.21 7.65 0.53
C ASP A 144 -17.44 7.16 -0.90
N SER A 145 -16.97 7.91 -1.90
CA SER A 145 -16.96 7.60 -3.32
C SER A 145 -15.78 8.27 -4.01
N ILE A 146 -15.13 7.57 -4.94
CA ILE A 146 -14.06 8.14 -5.76
C ILE A 146 -14.56 9.23 -6.73
N GLY A 147 -15.86 9.31 -7.02
CA GLY A 147 -16.42 10.40 -7.83
C GLY A 147 -16.06 11.80 -7.33
N MET A 148 -15.76 11.96 -6.03
CA MET A 148 -15.27 13.22 -5.47
C MET A 148 -13.95 13.70 -6.07
N GLY A 149 -13.12 12.80 -6.61
CA GLY A 149 -11.85 13.14 -7.25
C GLY A 149 -12.00 13.88 -8.59
N LEU A 150 -13.21 13.92 -9.18
CA LEU A 150 -13.50 14.78 -10.34
C LEU A 150 -13.83 16.22 -9.93
N ALA A 151 -14.21 16.42 -8.67
CA ALA A 151 -14.57 17.71 -8.09
C ALA A 151 -13.46 18.27 -7.18
N GLY A 152 -12.19 17.90 -7.45
CA GLY A 152 -11.02 18.35 -6.69
C GLY A 152 -10.69 17.55 -5.43
N GLY A 153 -11.58 16.63 -5.00
CA GLY A 153 -11.29 15.72 -3.89
C GLY A 153 -11.39 16.35 -2.49
N ASP A 154 -11.99 17.53 -2.33
CA ASP A 154 -12.01 18.25 -1.04
C ASP A 154 -12.99 17.67 0.02
N ASN A 155 -13.97 16.86 -0.40
CA ASN A 155 -14.97 16.31 0.51
C ASN A 155 -14.56 14.94 1.07
N TYR A 156 -13.78 14.95 2.15
CA TYR A 156 -13.34 13.76 2.88
C TYR A 156 -13.62 13.86 4.38
N SER A 157 -13.71 12.72 5.05
CA SER A 157 -13.57 12.65 6.50
C SER A 157 -12.09 12.52 6.87
N LEU A 158 -11.63 13.33 7.83
CA LEU A 158 -10.27 13.29 8.36
C LEU A 158 -10.27 12.62 9.73
N SER A 159 -9.32 11.72 9.96
CA SER A 159 -9.05 11.14 11.28
C SER A 159 -7.54 11.01 11.50
N ASN A 160 -7.11 10.96 12.76
CA ASN A 160 -5.70 10.74 13.12
C ASN A 160 -5.61 9.51 13.99
N LEU A 161 -4.71 8.59 13.64
CA LEU A 161 -4.38 7.45 14.47
C LEU A 161 -3.65 7.95 15.72
N ASP A 162 -3.89 7.29 16.84
CA ASP A 162 -3.20 7.55 18.10
C ASP A 162 -1.78 6.95 18.10
N LEU A 163 -0.91 7.47 17.21
CA LEU A 163 0.50 7.09 17.07
C LEU A 163 1.33 7.64 18.23
N LYS A 164 2.29 6.86 18.74
CA LYS A 164 3.27 7.34 19.72
C LYS A 164 4.29 8.25 19.03
N GLU A 165 5.02 9.02 19.82
CA GLU A 165 6.12 9.84 19.30
C GLU A 165 7.17 8.96 18.59
N GLY A 166 7.53 9.34 17.36
CA GLY A 166 8.46 8.59 16.51
C GLY A 166 7.89 7.34 15.85
N GLU A 167 6.64 6.98 16.11
CA GLU A 167 5.96 5.88 15.45
C GLU A 167 5.40 6.30 14.09
N CYS A 168 5.51 5.41 13.11
CA CYS A 168 4.98 5.64 11.77
C CYS A 168 4.16 4.44 11.29
N VAL A 169 3.26 4.70 10.35
CA VAL A 169 2.49 3.67 9.65
C VAL A 169 3.43 2.87 8.73
N THR A 170 3.30 1.56 8.74
CA THR A 170 4.10 0.64 7.90
C THR A 170 3.28 -0.08 6.83
N SER A 171 1.97 -0.25 7.03
CA SER A 171 1.09 -0.80 6.00
C SER A 171 -0.38 -0.41 6.22
N LEU A 172 -1.17 -0.50 5.13
CA LEU A 172 -2.62 -0.49 5.13
C LEU A 172 -3.08 -1.65 4.27
N ILE A 173 -3.83 -2.58 4.84
CA ILE A 173 -4.38 -3.73 4.10
C ILE A 173 -5.90 -3.80 4.25
N ARG A 174 -6.56 -4.34 3.22
CA ARG A 174 -7.99 -4.68 3.28
C ARG A 174 -8.16 -6.06 3.88
N ALA A 175 -8.88 -6.17 5.00
CA ALA A 175 -9.25 -7.44 5.60
C ALA A 175 -10.57 -7.98 5.05
N ASP A 176 -11.54 -7.10 4.77
CA ASP A 176 -12.77 -7.37 4.00
C ASP A 176 -13.37 -6.09 3.38
N ALA A 177 -14.60 -6.16 2.89
CA ALA A 177 -15.27 -5.05 2.23
C ALA A 177 -15.42 -3.80 3.11
N GLN A 178 -15.49 -3.96 4.44
CA GLN A 178 -15.74 -2.88 5.39
C GLN A 178 -14.62 -2.74 6.44
N THR A 179 -13.70 -3.70 6.53
CA THR A 179 -12.66 -3.74 7.55
C THR A 179 -11.27 -3.66 6.91
N PHE A 180 -10.47 -2.73 7.41
CA PHE A 180 -9.09 -2.49 7.01
C PHE A 180 -8.19 -2.53 8.23
N ILE A 181 -6.91 -2.79 8.03
CA ILE A 181 -5.92 -2.87 9.10
C ILE A 181 -4.76 -1.95 8.75
N ILE A 182 -4.42 -1.06 9.67
CA ILE A 182 -3.18 -0.28 9.62
C ILE A 182 -2.19 -0.87 10.61
N SER A 183 -0.94 -1.02 10.21
CA SER A 183 0.16 -1.41 11.10
C SER A 183 1.16 -0.27 11.32
N SER A 184 1.91 -0.34 12.40
CA SER A 184 2.94 0.64 12.72
C SER A 184 4.32 0.05 12.99
N SER A 185 5.32 0.94 12.99
CA SER A 185 6.71 0.62 13.32
C SER A 185 6.95 0.32 14.80
N ALA A 186 5.95 0.53 15.66
CA ALA A 186 6.01 0.23 17.10
C ALA A 186 5.33 -1.08 17.48
N GLY A 187 4.88 -1.88 16.51
CA GLY A 187 4.29 -3.21 16.79
C GLY A 187 2.79 -3.14 17.03
N ARG A 188 2.12 -2.06 16.62
CA ARG A 188 0.70 -1.86 16.84
C ARG A 188 -0.10 -2.07 15.57
N LEU A 189 -1.26 -2.69 15.73
CA LEU A 189 -2.28 -2.85 14.71
C LEU A 189 -3.48 -1.97 15.06
N PHE A 190 -4.08 -1.36 14.05
CA PHE A 190 -5.27 -0.54 14.15
C PHE A 190 -6.32 -1.11 13.22
N ARG A 191 -7.52 -1.35 13.75
CA ARG A 191 -8.67 -1.71 12.95
C ARG A 191 -9.34 -0.45 12.46
N LEU A 192 -9.62 -0.41 11.16
CA LEU A 192 -10.42 0.60 10.50
C LEU A 192 -11.73 -0.07 10.07
N ALA A 193 -12.86 0.52 10.44
CA ALA A 193 -14.19 0.00 10.11
C ALA A 193 -15.00 1.06 9.35
N VAL A 194 -15.48 0.67 8.17
CA VAL A 194 -16.39 1.45 7.34
C VAL A 194 -17.82 1.06 7.70
N THR A 195 -18.57 2.00 8.26
CA THR A 195 -19.98 1.81 8.64
C THR A 195 -20.87 2.70 7.80
N SER A 196 -22.13 2.28 7.59
CA SER A 196 -23.14 3.12 6.95
C SER A 196 -24.19 3.56 7.96
N SER A 197 -24.39 4.86 8.09
CA SER A 197 -25.46 5.44 8.90
C SER A 197 -26.11 6.60 8.16
N GLY A 198 -27.45 6.63 8.13
CA GLY A 198 -28.19 7.69 7.44
C GLY A 198 -27.89 7.83 5.94
N GLY A 199 -27.50 6.74 5.26
CA GLY A 199 -27.13 6.75 3.84
C GLY A 199 -25.74 7.30 3.53
N LYS A 200 -24.95 7.66 4.55
CA LYS A 200 -23.55 8.06 4.42
C LYS A 200 -22.64 6.98 4.98
N TYR A 201 -21.43 6.90 4.44
CA TYR A 201 -20.40 6.02 4.97
C TYR A 201 -19.45 6.79 5.87
N HIS A 202 -19.02 6.16 6.95
CA HIS A 202 -18.13 6.72 7.95
C HIS A 202 -16.99 5.74 8.24
N LEU A 203 -15.80 6.28 8.43
CA LEU A 203 -14.63 5.52 8.85
C LEU A 203 -14.38 5.75 10.34
N SER A 204 -14.43 4.68 11.13
CA SER A 204 -13.96 4.67 12.53
C SER A 204 -12.70 3.84 12.65
N HIS A 205 -11.86 4.12 13.65
CA HIS A 205 -10.67 3.32 13.92
C HIS A 205 -10.42 3.15 15.41
N HIS A 206 -9.75 2.06 15.78
CA HIS A 206 -9.23 1.82 17.12
C HIS A 206 -8.00 0.90 17.07
N ALA A 207 -7.12 0.99 18.08
CA ALA A 207 -6.01 0.06 18.21
C ALA A 207 -6.54 -1.33 18.61
N PHE A 208 -5.92 -2.39 18.08
CA PHE A 208 -6.26 -3.77 18.42
C PHE A 208 -6.23 -3.94 19.93
N SER A 209 -7.37 -4.35 20.48
CA SER A 209 -7.51 -4.54 21.91
C SER A 209 -8.64 -5.51 22.20
N ARG A 210 -8.48 -6.28 23.28
CA ARG A 210 -9.59 -7.00 23.85
C ARG A 210 -10.32 -6.06 24.81
N PRO A 211 -11.66 -6.01 24.79
CA PRO A 211 -12.43 -5.35 25.82
C PRO A 211 -12.04 -5.93 27.16
N SER A 212 -11.39 -5.15 28.01
CA SER A 212 -11.21 -5.54 29.40
C SER A 212 -12.61 -5.64 30.01
N SER A 213 -13.03 -6.84 30.36
CA SER A 213 -14.34 -7.06 30.99
C SER A 213 -14.37 -6.31 32.33
N SER A 214 -14.94 -5.10 32.34
CA SER A 214 -15.02 -4.20 33.49
C SER A 214 -16.00 -4.67 34.58
N LEU A 215 -16.78 -5.73 34.31
CA LEU A 215 -17.82 -6.27 35.20
C LEU A 215 -17.57 -7.72 35.65
N SER A 216 -16.34 -8.22 35.53
CA SER A 216 -16.00 -9.54 36.08
C SER A 216 -15.94 -9.50 37.61
N LEU A 217 -17.04 -9.95 38.25
CA LEU A 217 -17.16 -10.26 39.68
C LEU A 217 -16.09 -11.26 40.19
N THR A 218 -15.28 -11.82 39.29
CA THR A 218 -14.15 -12.71 39.58
C THR A 218 -12.99 -12.02 40.33
N ARG A 219 -12.94 -10.69 40.41
CA ARG A 219 -11.95 -9.99 41.27
C ARG A 219 -12.20 -10.19 42.78
N LEU A 220 -13.31 -10.79 43.18
CA LEU A 220 -13.64 -11.11 44.58
C LEU A 220 -13.22 -12.53 45.00
N LEU A 221 -12.64 -13.34 44.11
CA LEU A 221 -12.11 -14.67 44.45
C LEU A 221 -10.57 -14.64 44.38
N PRO A 222 -9.87 -14.64 45.52
CA PRO A 222 -8.42 -14.77 45.52
C PRO A 222 -8.07 -16.22 45.18
N GLY A 223 -7.42 -16.45 44.03
CA GLY A 223 -6.51 -17.58 43.91
C GLY A 223 -6.66 -18.54 42.74
N PHE A 224 -7.66 -18.43 41.86
CA PHE A 224 -7.79 -19.44 40.80
C PHE A 224 -8.17 -18.82 39.44
N TRP A 225 -7.16 -18.73 38.57
CA TRP A 225 -7.23 -18.70 37.10
C TRP A 225 -7.34 -17.31 36.46
N SER A 226 -6.29 -16.49 36.60
CA SER A 226 -6.00 -15.47 35.59
C SER A 226 -5.40 -16.17 34.37
N ALA A 227 -6.19 -16.39 33.31
CA ALA A 227 -5.62 -16.69 32.00
C ALA A 227 -4.65 -15.54 31.67
N GLN A 228 -3.37 -15.87 31.47
CA GLN A 228 -2.35 -14.87 31.18
C GLN A 228 -2.62 -14.33 29.78
N GLU A 229 -3.16 -13.12 29.70
CA GLU A 229 -3.46 -12.48 28.41
C GLU A 229 -2.14 -12.22 27.69
N LEU A 230 -1.99 -12.80 26.48
CA LEU A 230 -0.78 -12.65 25.70
C LEU A 230 -0.67 -11.18 25.28
N GLN A 231 0.40 -10.51 25.71
CA GLN A 231 0.65 -9.13 25.33
C GLN A 231 1.62 -9.09 24.15
N ALA A 232 1.21 -8.40 23.09
CA ALA A 232 2.04 -8.22 21.91
C ALA A 232 3.34 -7.48 22.25
N GLN A 233 4.48 -8.06 21.85
CA GLN A 233 5.75 -7.37 22.01
C GLN A 233 5.90 -6.24 20.98
N PRO A 234 6.50 -5.10 21.36
CA PRO A 234 6.78 -4.02 20.42
C PRO A 234 7.83 -4.47 19.38
N GLY A 235 7.84 -3.81 18.22
CA GLY A 235 8.81 -4.07 17.15
C GLY A 235 8.29 -3.59 15.80
N ASN A 236 9.13 -3.59 14.76
CA ASN A 236 8.71 -3.06 13.46
C ASN A 236 7.82 -4.09 12.72
N ILE A 237 6.59 -3.72 12.40
CA ILE A 237 5.72 -4.57 11.58
C ILE A 237 6.13 -4.45 10.12
N ASN A 238 6.66 -5.54 9.56
CA ASN A 238 7.14 -5.62 8.19
C ASN A 238 6.08 -6.13 7.21
N ALA A 239 5.15 -6.96 7.68
CA ALA A 239 4.08 -7.51 6.85
C ALA A 239 2.84 -7.83 7.69
N VAL A 240 1.66 -7.69 7.07
CA VAL A 240 0.39 -8.09 7.63
C VAL A 240 -0.39 -8.88 6.59
N ALA A 241 -1.04 -9.96 7.01
CA ALA A 241 -1.95 -10.72 6.17
C ALA A 241 -3.23 -11.02 6.94
N ALA A 242 -4.38 -10.91 6.29
CA ALA A 242 -5.67 -11.29 6.87
C ALA A 242 -6.26 -12.48 6.10
N CYS A 243 -6.77 -13.48 6.82
CA CYS A 243 -7.47 -14.61 6.24
C CYS A 243 -8.81 -14.86 6.91
N ASN A 244 -9.77 -15.35 6.11
CA ASN A 244 -11.04 -15.83 6.63
C ASN A 244 -10.79 -17.07 7.50
N LEU A 245 -11.43 -17.15 8.66
CA LEU A 245 -11.51 -18.40 9.39
C LEU A 245 -12.35 -19.42 8.61
N ALA A 246 -12.15 -20.71 8.90
CA ALA A 246 -12.98 -21.79 8.38
C ALA A 246 -14.47 -21.54 8.65
N ARG A 247 -15.35 -22.11 7.81
CA ARG A 247 -16.82 -21.97 7.93
C ARG A 247 -17.27 -22.31 9.35
N GLY A 248 -17.87 -21.34 10.04
CA GLY A 248 -18.46 -21.51 11.39
C GLY A 248 -17.72 -20.81 12.51
N ALA A 249 -16.51 -20.29 12.30
CA ALA A 249 -15.83 -19.47 13.30
C ALA A 249 -16.23 -18.00 13.21
N THR A 250 -16.32 -17.32 14.35
CA THR A 250 -16.69 -15.91 14.46
C THR A 250 -15.43 -15.03 14.41
N GLY A 251 -15.08 -14.52 13.23
CA GLY A 251 -13.98 -13.56 13.06
C GLY A 251 -13.06 -13.83 11.86
N ARG A 252 -11.86 -13.26 11.94
CA ARG A 252 -10.77 -13.40 10.96
C ARG A 252 -9.46 -13.65 11.69
N LEU A 253 -8.55 -14.37 11.07
CA LEU A 253 -7.17 -14.44 11.54
C LEU A 253 -6.35 -13.35 10.87
N VAL A 254 -5.63 -12.59 11.67
CA VAL A 254 -4.67 -11.59 11.21
C VAL A 254 -3.29 -12.06 11.63
N TRP A 255 -2.39 -12.14 10.67
CA TRP A 255 -0.99 -12.47 10.88
C TRP A 255 -0.16 -11.20 10.72
N ALA A 256 0.78 -10.97 11.64
CA ALA A 256 1.73 -9.87 11.56
C ALA A 256 3.16 -10.41 11.74
N LEU A 257 4.07 -9.98 10.87
CA LEU A 257 5.50 -10.23 11.02
C LEU A 257 6.15 -9.01 11.66
N VAL A 258 6.53 -9.15 12.93
CA VAL A 258 7.12 -8.11 13.78
C VAL A 258 8.60 -8.41 13.97
N ASP A 259 9.49 -7.70 13.29
CA ASP A 259 10.91 -8.05 13.17
C ASP A 259 11.09 -9.50 12.65
N THR A 260 11.40 -10.45 13.53
CA THR A 260 11.50 -11.90 13.26
C THR A 260 10.40 -12.71 13.93
N ARG A 261 9.47 -12.06 14.62
CA ARG A 261 8.37 -12.68 15.37
C ARG A 261 7.12 -12.74 14.52
N LEU A 262 6.49 -13.90 14.47
CA LEU A 262 5.20 -14.10 13.86
C LEU A 262 4.13 -13.97 14.94
N GLN A 263 3.20 -13.03 14.77
CA GLN A 263 2.03 -12.85 15.62
C GLN A 263 0.77 -13.32 14.89
N GLN A 264 -0.11 -13.99 15.62
CA GLN A 264 -1.44 -14.38 15.17
C GLN A 264 -2.51 -13.75 16.05
N TRP A 265 -3.44 -13.05 15.43
CA TRP A 265 -4.52 -12.35 16.09
C TRP A 265 -5.87 -12.90 15.62
N ASN A 266 -6.82 -13.01 16.54
CA ASN A 266 -8.23 -13.14 16.22
C ASN A 266 -8.85 -11.74 16.14
N MET A 267 -9.41 -11.38 14.99
CA MET A 267 -10.20 -10.17 14.82
C MET A 267 -11.68 -10.55 14.74
N SER A 268 -12.40 -10.33 15.84
CA SER A 268 -13.80 -10.72 15.98
C SER A 268 -14.73 -9.83 15.15
N ILE A 269 -15.84 -10.42 14.70
CA ILE A 269 -16.96 -9.67 14.10
C ILE A 269 -17.62 -8.71 15.11
N GLU A 270 -17.48 -8.98 16.41
CA GLU A 270 -18.04 -8.18 17.50
C GLU A 270 -17.22 -6.92 17.82
N GLY A 271 -16.10 -6.70 17.09
CA GLY A 271 -15.30 -5.47 17.21
C GLY A 271 -14.09 -5.56 18.15
N TRP A 272 -13.79 -6.74 18.69
CA TRP A 272 -12.62 -6.96 19.54
C TRP A 272 -11.51 -7.77 18.86
N GLU A 273 -10.30 -7.61 19.36
CA GLU A 273 -9.11 -8.28 18.86
C GLU A 273 -8.33 -8.96 20.00
N GLU A 274 -7.83 -10.17 19.76
CA GLU A 274 -7.08 -10.96 20.75
C GLU A 274 -5.84 -11.59 20.12
N LEU A 275 -4.68 -11.43 20.78
CA LEU A 275 -3.45 -12.10 20.38
C LEU A 275 -3.53 -13.58 20.80
N LEU A 276 -3.47 -14.48 19.82
CA LEU A 276 -3.55 -15.92 20.02
C LEU A 276 -2.17 -16.55 20.19
N MET A 277 -1.18 -16.04 19.45
CA MET A 277 0.17 -16.61 19.37
C MET A 277 1.18 -15.53 19.04
N GLU A 278 2.36 -15.64 19.63
CA GLU A 278 3.57 -14.96 19.19
C GLU A 278 4.74 -15.95 19.24
N GLU A 279 5.46 -16.12 18.13
CA GLU A 279 6.62 -17.01 18.03
C GLU A 279 7.78 -16.31 17.31
N ASP A 280 8.99 -16.35 17.87
CA ASP A 280 10.20 -15.91 17.18
C ASP A 280 10.71 -16.99 16.21
N ILE A 281 10.54 -16.74 14.92
CA ILE A 281 10.95 -17.66 13.85
C ILE A 281 12.35 -17.33 13.30
N GLY A 282 13.03 -16.33 13.88
CA GLY A 282 14.30 -15.82 13.38
C GLY A 282 15.39 -16.88 13.33
N GLU A 283 15.61 -17.60 14.43
CA GLU A 283 16.63 -18.65 14.54
C GLU A 283 16.35 -19.85 13.63
N GLN A 284 15.09 -20.30 13.60
CA GLN A 284 14.66 -21.43 12.77
C GLN A 284 14.84 -21.10 11.27
N THR A 285 14.45 -19.89 10.85
CA THR A 285 14.62 -19.40 9.47
C THR A 285 16.09 -19.24 9.11
N ARG A 286 16.88 -18.67 10.03
CA ARG A 286 18.35 -18.58 9.96
C ARG A 286 18.95 -19.94 9.58
N GLU A 287 18.71 -20.95 10.42
CA GLU A 287 19.31 -22.28 10.29
C GLU A 287 18.89 -22.98 9.00
N ALA A 288 17.60 -22.90 8.65
CA ALA A 288 17.09 -23.43 7.40
C ALA A 288 17.79 -22.80 6.19
N LEU A 289 17.98 -21.47 6.19
CA LEU A 289 18.69 -20.77 5.12
C LEU A 289 20.18 -21.16 5.06
N TRP A 290 20.87 -21.33 6.18
CA TRP A 290 22.28 -21.77 6.17
C TRP A 290 22.47 -23.16 5.58
N ASN A 291 21.59 -24.08 5.94
CA ASN A 291 21.68 -25.46 5.47
C ASN A 291 21.42 -25.55 3.96
N GLN A 292 20.54 -24.71 3.41
CA GLN A 292 20.15 -24.72 2.00
C GLN A 292 21.03 -23.83 1.10
N LEU A 293 21.62 -22.77 1.64
CA LEU A 293 22.44 -21.82 0.88
C LEU A 293 23.86 -21.65 1.48
N PRO A 294 24.70 -22.72 1.48
CA PRO A 294 26.05 -22.65 2.06
C PRO A 294 26.93 -21.56 1.43
N GLN A 295 26.69 -21.25 0.15
CA GLN A 295 27.50 -20.33 -0.65
C GLN A 295 27.32 -18.85 -0.26
N CYS A 296 26.19 -18.45 0.31
CA CYS A 296 25.97 -17.09 0.81
C CYS A 296 26.90 -16.75 2.00
N THR A 297 27.42 -17.77 2.69
CA THR A 297 28.25 -17.62 3.89
C THR A 297 29.73 -17.41 3.63
N GLN A 298 30.27 -17.91 2.51
CA GLN A 298 31.71 -17.82 2.23
C GLN A 298 32.16 -16.37 1.95
N ARG A 299 31.27 -15.51 1.45
CA ARG A 299 31.59 -14.10 1.13
C ARG A 299 31.78 -13.24 2.38
N ARG A 300 31.07 -13.50 3.49
CA ARG A 300 31.24 -12.77 4.76
C ARG A 300 32.48 -13.21 5.54
N ARG A 301 32.88 -14.49 5.49
CA ARG A 301 34.14 -14.93 6.12
C ARG A 301 35.37 -14.36 5.42
N ARG A 302 35.39 -14.27 4.09
CA ARG A 302 36.51 -13.62 3.36
C ARG A 302 36.61 -12.11 3.60
N ALA A 303 35.49 -11.42 3.85
CA ALA A 303 35.51 -9.99 4.17
C ALA A 303 36.10 -9.70 5.56
N ARG A 304 35.75 -10.50 6.58
CA ARG A 304 36.34 -10.36 7.94
C ARG A 304 37.83 -10.73 8.01
N PHE A 305 38.28 -11.68 7.20
CA PHE A 305 39.72 -12.03 7.12
C PHE A 305 40.57 -10.98 6.38
N ARG A 306 39.98 -10.15 5.50
CA ARG A 306 40.70 -9.05 4.85
C ARG A 306 40.85 -7.80 5.74
N THR A 307 39.93 -7.55 6.66
CA THR A 307 40.05 -6.44 7.62
C THR A 307 40.96 -6.80 8.81
N ALA A 308 40.96 -8.07 9.26
CA ALA A 308 41.88 -8.50 10.32
C ALA A 308 43.35 -8.59 9.86
N GLY A 309 43.61 -8.85 8.58
CA GLY A 309 44.97 -8.89 8.03
C GLY A 309 45.61 -7.53 7.71
N LEU A 310 44.87 -6.42 7.81
CA LEU A 310 45.40 -5.07 7.59
C LEU A 310 45.82 -4.36 8.88
N GLU A 311 45.38 -4.83 10.06
CA GLU A 311 45.79 -4.25 11.35
C GLU A 311 47.12 -4.84 11.87
N ASP A 312 47.50 -6.05 11.46
CA ASP A 312 48.78 -6.66 11.84
C ASP A 312 49.97 -6.23 10.97
N ALA A 313 49.75 -5.44 9.91
CA ALA A 313 50.82 -4.87 9.07
C ALA A 313 51.19 -3.42 9.43
N ARG A 314 50.67 -2.90 10.56
CA ARG A 314 50.94 -1.53 11.07
C ARG A 314 51.49 -1.50 12.50
N ARG A 315 52.11 -2.58 12.97
CA ARG A 315 52.96 -2.56 14.18
C ARG A 315 54.39 -2.94 13.84
#